data_AF-A0A9D6M4T6-F1
#
_entry.id   AF-A0A9D6M4T6-F1
#
_cell.length_a   1.000
_cell.length_b   1.000
_cell.length_c   1.000
_cell.angle_alpha   90.00
_cell.angle_beta   90.00
_cell.angle_gamma   90.00
#
_symmetry.space_group_name_H-M   'P 1'
#
loop_
_entity.id
_entity.type
_entity.pdbx_description
1 polymer ?
#
loop_
_entity_poly.entity_id
_entity_poly.type
_entity_poly.pdbx_seq_one_letter_code
_entity_poly.pdbx_strand_id
1 'polypeptide(L)' 'MIQYATEAGNVRGYRPDFLIERVDGAKELHEVKGGQYLQNPDTIRKHEAARNWCKKRGMTFVVVTK' A
#
# COMPACT_ATOMS: atom_id res chain seq x y z
N MET A 1 3.33 -10.36 1.92
CA MET A 1 3.43 -9.33 2.98
C MET A 1 4.42 -8.28 2.52
N ILE A 2 4.08 -6.99 2.60
CA ILE A 2 4.92 -5.88 2.14
C ILE A 2 5.68 -5.34 3.34
N GLN A 3 7.01 -5.29 3.29
CA GLN A 3 7.80 -4.81 4.43
C GLN A 3 7.97 -3.29 4.37
N TYR A 4 7.87 -2.63 5.52
CA TYR A 4 8.14 -1.21 5.69
C TYR A 4 8.89 -0.94 6.99
N ALA A 5 9.72 0.11 7.01
CA ALA A 5 10.39 0.56 8.21
C ALA A 5 9.48 1.55 8.97
N THR A 6 9.30 1.31 10.27
CA THR A 6 8.64 2.24 11.18
C THR A 6 9.58 3.38 11.55
N GLU A 7 9.03 4.44 12.15
CA GLU A 7 9.82 5.56 12.65
C GLU A 7 10.89 5.16 13.68
N ALA A 8 10.56 4.19 14.52
CA ALA A 8 11.48 3.65 15.52
C ALA A 8 12.54 2.69 14.93
N GLY A 9 12.67 2.60 13.60
CA GLY A 9 13.63 1.74 12.91
C GLY A 9 13.24 0.26 12.84
N ASN A 10 12.11 -0.15 13.45
CA ASN A 10 11.64 -1.52 13.38
C ASN A 10 11.06 -1.83 11.99
N VAL A 11 11.31 -3.04 11.47
CA VAL A 11 10.68 -3.53 10.24
C VAL A 11 9.35 -4.20 10.58
N ARG A 12 8.28 -3.82 9.87
CA ARG A 12 6.96 -4.42 10.02
C ARG A 12 6.39 -4.87 8.68
N GLY A 13 5.43 -5.79 8.77
CA GLY A 13 4.63 -6.23 7.63
C GLY A 13 3.36 -5.41 7.47
N TYR A 14 3.10 -4.99 6.25
CA TYR A 14 1.85 -4.39 5.79
C TYR A 14 1.13 -5.37 4.86
N ARG A 15 -0.20 -5.44 5.01
CA ARG A 15 -1.11 -6.22 4.18
C ARG A 15 -2.20 -5.26 3.67
N PRO A 16 -2.34 -5.10 2.34
CA PRO A 16 -3.40 -4.28 1.77
C PRO A 16 -4.76 -4.95 1.95
N ASP A 17 -5.82 -4.13 1.90
CA ASP A 17 -7.20 -4.60 2.03
C ASP A 17 -7.60 -5.53 0.88
N PHE A 18 -7.26 -5.15 -0.37
CA PHE A 18 -7.61 -5.95 -1.54
C PHE A 18 -6.44 -6.10 -2.53
N LEU A 19 -6.40 -7.27 -3.17
CA LEU A 19 -5.67 -7.52 -4.40
C LEU A 19 -6.72 -7.76 -5.49
N ILE A 20 -6.72 -6.89 -6.49
CA ILE A 20 -7.63 -6.95 -7.62
C ILE A 20 -6.87 -7.47 -8.83
N GLU A 21 -7.46 -8.43 -9.54
CA GLU A 21 -7.01 -8.87 -10.85
C GLU A 21 -8.09 -8.46 -11.85
N ARG A 22 -7.71 -7.64 -12.83
CA ARG A 22 -8.58 -7.18 -13.91
C ARG A 22 -8.70 -8.26 -14.99
N VAL A 23 -9.74 -8.16 -15.81
CA VAL A 23 -10.00 -9.09 -16.92
C VAL A 23 -8.89 -9.12 -17.97
N ASP A 24 -8.11 -8.04 -18.08
CA ASP A 24 -6.93 -7.92 -18.95
C ASP A 24 -5.64 -8.49 -18.32
N GLY A 25 -5.73 -9.05 -17.11
CA GLY A 25 -4.60 -9.61 -16.36
C GLY A 25 -3.81 -8.58 -15.54
N ALA A 26 -4.16 -7.29 -15.60
CA ALA A 26 -3.52 -6.27 -14.77
C ALA A 26 -3.87 -6.48 -13.29
N LYS A 27 -2.89 -6.27 -12.41
CA LYS A 27 -3.08 -6.45 -10.95
C LYS A 27 -2.92 -5.15 -10.19
N GLU A 28 -3.79 -4.94 -9.23
CA GLU A 28 -3.85 -3.73 -8.41
C GLU A 28 -3.95 -4.07 -6.93
N LEU A 29 -3.26 -3.31 -6.10
CA LEU A 29 -3.44 -3.33 -4.66
C LEU A 29 -4.27 -2.13 -4.25
N HIS A 30 -5.36 -2.37 -3.54
CA HIS A 30 -6.26 -1.33 -3.06
C HIS A 30 -6.23 -1.28 -1.54
N GLU A 31 -6.06 -0.09 -1.00
CA GLU A 31 -6.11 0.21 0.43
C GLU A 31 -7.20 1.23 0.71
N VAL A 32 -8.09 0.93 1.65
CA VAL A 32 -9.15 1.84 2.11
C VAL A 32 -8.66 2.56 3.36
N LYS A 33 -8.68 3.90 3.32
CA LYS A 33 -8.32 4.75 4.45
C LYS A 33 -9.26 5.94 4.57
N GLY A 34 -9.69 6.25 5.80
CA GLY A 34 -10.38 7.50 6.07
C GLY A 34 -9.45 8.70 5.86
N GLY A 35 -9.97 9.79 5.29
CA GLY A 35 -9.18 10.97 4.90
C GLY A 35 -8.29 11.52 6.01
N GLN A 36 -8.75 11.50 7.27
CA GLN A 36 -7.99 11.97 8.44
C GLN A 36 -6.68 11.21 8.69
N TYR A 37 -6.51 10.00 8.16
CA TYR A 37 -5.32 9.17 8.40
C TYR A 37 -4.29 9.25 7.27
N LEU A 38 -4.58 9.99 6.19
CA LEU A 38 -3.69 10.07 5.03
C LEU A 38 -2.37 10.78 5.34
N GLN A 39 -2.41 11.76 6.24
CA GLN A 39 -1.22 12.54 6.65
C GLN A 39 -0.47 11.91 7.84
N ASN A 40 -0.91 10.75 8.33
CA ASN A 40 -0.17 10.06 9.38
C ASN A 40 1.18 9.55 8.81
N PRO A 41 2.33 9.90 9.41
CA PRO A 41 3.65 9.47 8.92
C PRO A 41 3.80 7.95 8.74
N ASP A 42 3.19 7.13 9.60
CA ASP A 42 3.23 5.67 9.46
C ASP A 42 2.41 5.18 8.24
N THR A 43 1.27 5.83 7.98
CA THR A 43 0.44 5.57 6.79
C THR A 43 1.20 5.91 5.51
N ILE A 44 1.90 7.04 5.49
CA ILE A 44 2.74 7.46 4.35
C ILE A 44 3.82 6.40 4.08
N ARG A 45 4.57 5.97 5.10
CA ARG A 45 5.63 4.96 4.96
C ARG A 45 5.09 3.62 4.43
N LYS A 46 3.92 3.18 4.91
CA LYS A 46 3.23 1.98 4.39
C LYS A 46 2.87 2.14 2.92
N HIS A 47 2.27 3.27 2.54
CA HIS A 47 1.87 3.55 1.16
C HIS A 47 3.08 3.61 0.21
N GLU A 48 4.19 4.23 0.63
CA GLU A 48 5.43 4.24 -0.14
C GLU A 48 6.00 2.84 -0.35
N ALA A 49 6.04 2.03 0.71
CA ALA A 49 6.46 0.63 0.60
C ALA A 49 5.56 -0.16 -0.35
N ALA A 50 4.25 0.05 -0.28
CA ALA A 50 3.27 -0.58 -1.18
C ALA A 50 3.45 -0.17 -2.64
N ARG A 51 3.61 1.14 -2.91
CA ARG A 51 3.88 1.66 -4.26
C ARG A 51 5.16 1.05 -4.85
N ASN A 52 6.23 1.02 -4.07
CA ASN A 52 7.51 0.44 -4.50
C ASN A 52 7.39 -1.07 -4.76
N TRP A 53 6.63 -1.77 -3.93
CA TRP A 53 6.38 -3.20 -4.10
C TRP A 53 5.58 -3.49 -5.37
N CYS A 54 4.55 -2.68 -5.66
CA CYS A 54 3.75 -2.75 -6.88
C CYS A 54 4.57 -2.42 -8.13
N LYS A 55 5.35 -1.32 -8.11
CA LYS A 55 6.19 -0.89 -9.23
C LYS A 55 7.17 -1.97 -9.69
N LYS A 56 7.79 -2.67 -8.74
CA LYS A 56 8.72 -3.79 -9.03
C LYS A 56 8.04 -5.00 -9.71
N ARG A 57 6.71 -5.06 -9.70
CA ARG A 57 5.90 -6.19 -10.20
C ARG A 57 5.00 -5.81 -11.37
N GLY A 58 5.11 -4.58 -11.90
CA GLY A 58 4.19 -4.09 -12.92
C GLY A 58 2.74 -3.98 -12.43
N MET A 59 2.54 -3.78 -11.12
CA MET A 59 1.23 -3.63 -10.50
C MET A 59 0.96 -2.15 -10.16
N THR A 60 -0.31 -1.83 -9.93
CA THR A 60 -0.74 -0.50 -9.47
C THR A 60 -1.09 -0.51 -7.98
N PHE A 61 -0.77 0.56 -7.25
CA PHE A 61 -1.25 0.76 -5.87
C PHE A 61 -2.26 1.91 -5.85
N VAL A 62 -3.45 1.65 -5.32
CA VAL A 62 -4.59 2.57 -5.27
C VAL A 62 -4.98 2.78 -3.80
N VAL A 63 -5.14 4.04 -3.41
CA VAL A 63 -5.70 4.39 -2.10
C VAL A 63 -7.12 4.91 -2.34
N VAL A 64 -8.10 4.24 -1.75
CA VAL A 64 -9.51 4.62 -1.79
C VAL A 64 -9.83 5.37 -0.50
N THR A 65 -10.22 6.62 -0.65
CA THR A 65 -10.54 7.51 0.46
C THR A 65 -12.04 7.68 0.59
N LYS A 66 -12.54 7.59 1.82
CA LYS A 66 -13.94 7.90 2.16
C LYS A 66 -14.00 9.14 3.05
#